data_AF-A0A8H5GIS1-F1
#
_entry.id   AF-A0A8H5GIS1-F1
#
_cell.length_a   1.000
_cell.length_b   1.000
_cell.length_c   1.000
_cell.angle_alpha   90.00
_cell.angle_beta   90.00
_cell.angle_gamma   90.00
#
_symmetry.space_group_name_H-M   'P 1'
#
loop_
_entity.id
_entity.type
_entity.pdbx_description
1 polymer ?
#
loop_
_entity_poly.entity_id
_entity_poly.type
_entity_poly.pdbx_seq_one_letter_code
_entity_poly.pdbx_strand_id
1 'polypeptide(L)'
;MSETYHWQSSEGQALLNNIIRKCVPQWTDGLKDGQSKVVTRILDGEKVLWIAATGEGKSAAFQVPVLVHEELRRDPELCPGFVAKEKPIGIVVTPTKGLATNIVHKLSKLSIPTYTYTHENVADDIIKGIDVVQDIANCKYRIICVDPEHLKKDEWKRITSSPTFRSNIIFACAEEAHLIDEWGNPDFRPDFRYAS
;
A
#
# COMPACT_ATOMS: atom_id res chain seq x y z
N MET A 1 -5.57 8.50 -28.17
CA MET A 1 -5.93 8.31 -26.75
C MET A 1 -5.96 6.81 -26.54
N SER A 2 -4.97 6.24 -25.84
CA SER A 2 -5.03 4.82 -25.49
C SER A 2 -6.13 4.65 -24.43
N GLU A 3 -7.10 3.77 -24.67
CA GLU A 3 -8.10 3.43 -23.67
C GLU A 3 -7.40 2.97 -22.39
N THR A 4 -7.74 3.59 -21.26
CA THR A 4 -7.23 3.19 -19.96
C THR A 4 -7.82 1.82 -19.61
N TYR A 5 -6.95 0.86 -19.29
CA TYR A 5 -7.40 -0.46 -18.83
C TYR A 5 -8.21 -0.35 -17.54
N HIS A 6 -9.32 -1.08 -17.44
CA HIS A 6 -10.26 -0.99 -16.33
C HIS A 6 -10.36 -2.33 -15.58
N TRP A 7 -9.90 -2.35 -14.34
CA TRP A 7 -9.82 -3.56 -13.52
C TRP A 7 -11.16 -4.08 -13.01
N GLN A 8 -12.18 -3.21 -12.91
CA GLN A 8 -13.53 -3.64 -12.54
C GLN A 8 -14.28 -4.36 -13.68
N SER A 9 -13.77 -4.35 -14.92
CA SER A 9 -14.37 -5.12 -16.02
C SER A 9 -14.24 -6.64 -15.80
N SER A 10 -15.04 -7.44 -16.53
CA SER A 10 -14.94 -8.90 -16.47
C SER A 10 -13.56 -9.41 -16.85
N GLU A 11 -12.94 -8.80 -17.87
CA GLU A 11 -11.58 -9.10 -18.33
C GLU A 11 -10.54 -8.70 -17.28
N GLY A 12 -10.69 -7.52 -16.67
CA GLY A 12 -9.85 -7.03 -15.57
C GLY A 12 -9.85 -7.97 -14.37
N GLN A 13 -11.04 -8.41 -13.95
CA GLN A 13 -11.20 -9.35 -12.85
C GLN A 13 -10.63 -10.75 -13.19
N ALA A 14 -10.79 -11.20 -14.43
CA ALA A 14 -10.21 -12.47 -14.86
C ALA A 14 -8.67 -12.43 -14.84
N LEU A 15 -8.07 -11.36 -15.38
CA LEU A 15 -6.62 -11.15 -15.34
C LEU A 15 -6.11 -11.05 -13.91
N LEU A 16 -6.78 -10.27 -13.05
CA LEU A 16 -6.44 -10.14 -11.64
C LEU A 16 -6.37 -11.51 -10.95
N ASN A 17 -7.39 -12.35 -11.14
CA ASN A 17 -7.40 -13.69 -10.55
C ASN A 17 -6.27 -14.58 -11.07
N ASN A 18 -5.90 -14.47 -12.35
CA ASN A 18 -4.77 -15.20 -12.92
C ASN A 18 -3.44 -14.77 -12.31
N ILE A 19 -3.20 -13.46 -12.19
CA ILE A 19 -2.02 -12.90 -11.52
C ILE A 19 -1.96 -13.39 -10.07
N ILE A 20 -3.07 -13.32 -9.35
CA ILE A 20 -3.12 -13.72 -7.94
C ILE A 20 -2.80 -15.19 -7.73
N ARG A 21 -3.38 -16.10 -8.53
CA ARG A 21 -3.07 -17.53 -8.43
C ARG A 21 -1.60 -17.83 -8.69
N LYS A 22 -0.94 -17.06 -9.55
CA LYS A 22 0.49 -17.17 -9.83
C LYS A 22 1.34 -16.62 -8.67
N CYS A 23 1.01 -15.45 -8.16
CA CYS A 23 1.80 -14.76 -7.13
C CYS A 23 1.56 -15.29 -5.72
N VAL A 24 0.39 -15.87 -5.46
CA VAL A 24 -0.06 -16.33 -4.14
C VAL A 24 -0.69 -17.73 -4.27
N PRO A 25 0.11 -18.79 -4.45
CA PRO A 25 -0.39 -20.14 -4.76
C PRO A 25 -1.36 -20.72 -3.72
N GLN A 26 -1.29 -20.25 -2.47
CA GLN A 26 -2.20 -20.62 -1.39
C GLN A 26 -3.62 -20.06 -1.55
N TRP A 27 -3.86 -19.11 -2.47
CA TRP A 27 -5.19 -18.55 -2.76
C TRP A 27 -5.77 -19.25 -3.98
N THR A 28 -6.08 -20.54 -3.85
CA THR A 28 -6.58 -21.40 -4.95
C THR A 28 -7.89 -20.87 -5.54
N ASP A 29 -8.79 -20.40 -4.68
CA ASP A 29 -10.09 -19.86 -5.07
C ASP A 29 -10.02 -18.39 -5.50
N GLY A 30 -8.83 -17.78 -5.49
CA GLY A 30 -8.63 -16.36 -5.78
C GLY A 30 -9.06 -15.45 -4.64
N LEU A 31 -9.44 -14.22 -5.00
CA LEU A 31 -9.91 -13.21 -4.04
C LEU A 31 -11.36 -13.45 -3.63
N LYS A 32 -11.68 -13.17 -2.37
CA LYS A 32 -13.09 -13.07 -1.93
C LYS A 32 -13.77 -11.88 -2.63
N ASP A 33 -15.08 -11.93 -2.81
CA ASP A 33 -15.86 -10.88 -3.51
C ASP A 33 -15.56 -9.45 -2.99
N GLY A 34 -15.60 -9.25 -1.67
CA GLY A 34 -15.27 -7.95 -1.06
C GLY A 34 -13.82 -7.49 -1.31
N GLN A 35 -12.87 -8.43 -1.34
CA GLN A 35 -11.47 -8.14 -1.65
C GLN A 35 -11.30 -7.75 -3.11
N SER A 36 -11.92 -8.49 -4.04
CA SER A 36 -11.86 -8.22 -5.47
C SER A 36 -12.42 -6.83 -5.80
N LYS A 37 -13.58 -6.48 -5.24
CA LYS A 37 -14.21 -5.17 -5.43
C LYS A 37 -13.34 -4.01 -4.96
N VAL A 38 -12.64 -4.17 -3.85
CA VAL A 38 -11.77 -3.12 -3.30
C VAL A 38 -10.46 -3.02 -4.09
N VAL A 39 -9.83 -4.15 -4.39
CA VAL A 39 -8.56 -4.19 -5.11
C VAL A 39 -8.69 -3.61 -6.52
N THR A 40 -9.76 -3.96 -7.24
CA THR A 40 -9.97 -3.44 -8.61
C THR A 40 -10.15 -1.93 -8.62
N ARG A 41 -10.92 -1.37 -7.67
CA ARG A 41 -11.05 0.08 -7.48
C ARG A 41 -9.72 0.78 -7.15
N ILE A 42 -8.90 0.17 -6.29
CA ILE A 42 -7.56 0.69 -5.99
C ILE A 42 -6.68 0.72 -7.25
N LEU A 43 -6.71 -0.36 -8.04
CA LEU A 43 -5.95 -0.46 -9.29
C LEU A 43 -6.44 0.52 -10.37
N ASP A 44 -7.72 0.87 -10.36
CA ASP A 44 -8.33 1.92 -11.19
C ASP A 44 -8.05 3.34 -10.66
N GLY A 45 -7.37 3.47 -9.52
CA GLY A 45 -7.03 4.76 -8.90
C GLY A 45 -8.21 5.45 -8.20
N GLU A 46 -9.28 4.71 -7.89
CA GLU A 46 -10.45 5.24 -7.19
C GLU A 46 -10.22 5.39 -5.68
N LYS A 47 -10.94 6.34 -5.06
CA LYS A 47 -11.00 6.48 -3.60
C LYS A 47 -11.93 5.41 -3.03
N VAL A 48 -11.46 4.69 -2.00
CA VAL A 48 -12.22 3.58 -1.40
C VAL A 48 -12.28 3.75 0.12
N LEU A 49 -13.49 3.65 0.67
CA LEU A 49 -13.72 3.38 2.09
C LEU A 49 -14.20 1.93 2.22
N TRP A 50 -13.41 1.09 2.90
CA TRP A 50 -13.78 -0.31 3.11
C TRP A 50 -14.03 -0.62 4.59
N ILE A 51 -15.30 -0.80 4.91
CA ILE A 51 -15.75 -1.33 6.19
C ILE A 51 -15.81 -2.85 6.06
N ALA A 52 -14.94 -3.54 6.79
CA ALA A 52 -14.84 -5.00 6.82
C ALA A 52 -14.63 -5.47 8.25
N ALA A 53 -15.20 -6.63 8.59
CA ALA A 53 -15.01 -7.26 9.88
C ALA A 53 -13.57 -7.79 10.04
N THR A 54 -13.12 -7.94 11.29
CA THR A 54 -11.80 -8.51 11.58
C THR A 54 -11.70 -9.92 10.98
N GLY A 55 -10.62 -10.18 10.25
CA GLY A 55 -10.39 -11.48 9.61
C GLY A 55 -10.94 -11.62 8.19
N GLU A 56 -11.65 -10.62 7.65
CA GLU A 56 -12.14 -10.65 6.25
C GLU A 56 -11.02 -10.50 5.20
N GLY A 57 -9.78 -10.32 5.66
CA GLY A 57 -8.59 -10.32 4.79
C GLY A 57 -8.30 -8.96 4.17
N LYS A 58 -8.47 -7.87 4.95
CA LYS A 58 -8.13 -6.50 4.52
C LYS A 58 -6.72 -6.35 3.94
N SER A 59 -5.79 -7.21 4.36
CA SER A 59 -4.42 -7.24 3.85
C SER A 59 -4.32 -7.38 2.32
N ALA A 60 -5.32 -7.97 1.66
CA ALA A 60 -5.38 -8.04 0.21
C ALA A 60 -5.37 -6.64 -0.44
N ALA A 61 -6.01 -5.64 0.19
CA ALA A 61 -6.04 -4.27 -0.32
C ALA A 61 -4.65 -3.62 -0.39
N PHE A 62 -3.68 -4.09 0.42
CA PHE A 62 -2.31 -3.57 0.39
C PHE A 62 -1.38 -4.42 -0.47
N GLN A 63 -1.54 -5.74 -0.39
CA GLN A 63 -0.65 -6.72 -1.01
C GLN A 63 -0.88 -6.80 -2.52
N VAL A 64 -2.14 -6.91 -2.93
CA VAL A 64 -2.48 -7.25 -4.30
C VAL A 64 -2.11 -6.16 -5.29
N PRO A 65 -2.37 -4.86 -5.01
CA PRO A 65 -1.96 -3.81 -5.95
C PRO A 65 -0.45 -3.84 -6.24
N VAL A 66 0.38 -4.05 -5.22
CA VAL A 66 1.85 -4.18 -5.38
C VAL A 66 2.20 -5.40 -6.24
N LEU A 67 1.59 -6.55 -5.98
CA LEU A 67 1.83 -7.78 -6.75
C LEU A 67 1.45 -7.63 -8.22
N VAL A 68 0.31 -6.99 -8.51
CA VAL A 68 -0.14 -6.72 -9.88
C VAL A 68 0.86 -5.85 -10.63
N HIS A 69 1.30 -4.76 -10.02
CA HIS A 69 2.32 -3.91 -10.62
C HIS A 69 3.65 -4.63 -10.86
N GLU A 70 4.13 -5.43 -9.90
CA GLU A 70 5.36 -6.20 -10.06
C GLU A 70 5.24 -7.28 -11.15
N GLU A 71 4.08 -7.92 -11.28
CA GLU A 71 3.85 -8.94 -12.30
C GLU A 71 3.76 -8.33 -13.70
N LEU A 72 2.98 -7.26 -13.87
CA LEU A 72 2.87 -6.56 -15.15
C LEU A 72 4.18 -5.87 -15.56
N ARG A 73 5.06 -5.54 -14.61
CA ARG A 73 6.42 -5.08 -14.91
C ARG A 73 7.29 -6.20 -15.49
N ARG A 74 7.07 -7.45 -15.07
CA ARG A 74 7.81 -8.62 -15.58
C ARG A 74 7.28 -9.06 -16.95
N ASP A 75 5.98 -8.90 -17.17
CA ASP A 75 5.31 -9.29 -18.41
C ASP A 75 4.26 -8.22 -18.82
N PRO A 76 4.69 -7.12 -19.47
CA PRO A 76 3.80 -6.02 -19.86
C PRO A 76 2.72 -6.42 -20.87
N GLU A 77 2.96 -7.47 -21.66
CA GLU A 77 2.02 -7.95 -22.68
C GLU A 77 0.75 -8.56 -22.08
N LEU A 78 0.77 -8.92 -20.78
CA LEU A 78 -0.43 -9.34 -20.06
C LEU A 78 -1.51 -8.26 -20.00
N CYS A 79 -1.11 -6.99 -20.05
CA CYS A 79 -2.03 -5.85 -19.96
C CYS A 79 -1.47 -4.60 -20.67
N PRO A 80 -1.50 -4.54 -22.01
CA PRO A 80 -0.90 -3.44 -22.77
C PRO A 80 -1.53 -2.06 -22.50
N GLY A 81 -2.75 -2.03 -21.95
CA GLY A 81 -3.46 -0.80 -21.58
C GLY A 81 -3.16 -0.28 -20.17
N PHE A 82 -2.35 -0.98 -19.37
CA PHE A 82 -2.02 -0.60 -18.00
C PHE A 82 -0.53 -0.30 -17.83
N VAL A 83 -0.22 0.92 -17.39
CA VAL A 83 1.17 1.34 -17.16
C VAL A 83 1.59 0.97 -15.73
N ALA A 84 2.27 -0.16 -15.58
CA ALA A 84 2.79 -0.58 -14.30
C ALA A 84 3.90 0.37 -13.78
N LYS A 85 3.89 0.68 -12.48
CA LYS A 85 4.98 1.40 -11.83
C LYS A 85 6.22 0.52 -11.73
N GLU A 86 7.39 1.11 -11.93
CA GLU A 86 8.67 0.41 -11.84
C GLU A 86 8.93 -0.11 -10.41
N LYS A 87 8.57 0.69 -9.41
CA LYS A 87 8.78 0.41 -7.99
C LYS A 87 7.49 0.73 -7.22
N PRO A 88 6.41 -0.06 -7.36
CA PRO A 88 5.09 0.29 -6.82
C PRO A 88 5.14 0.50 -5.30
N ILE A 89 4.72 1.69 -4.86
CA ILE A 89 4.72 2.08 -3.44
C ILE A 89 3.30 2.22 -2.91
N GLY A 90 2.99 1.48 -1.85
CA GLY A 90 1.84 1.71 -1.00
C GLY A 90 2.25 2.35 0.33
N ILE A 91 1.51 3.37 0.75
CA ILE A 91 1.68 4.02 2.06
C ILE A 91 0.52 3.59 2.95
N VAL A 92 0.83 3.10 4.16
CA VAL A 92 -0.17 2.68 5.14
C VAL A 92 0.04 3.45 6.43
N VAL A 93 -0.87 4.36 6.76
CA VAL A 93 -0.86 5.06 8.04
C VAL A 93 -1.52 4.16 9.08
N THR A 94 -0.80 3.84 10.15
CA THR A 94 -1.27 2.89 11.17
C THR A 94 -1.30 3.52 12.56
N PRO A 95 -2.36 3.37 13.36
CA PRO A 95 -2.45 4.02 14.68
C PRO A 95 -1.60 3.33 15.75
N THR A 96 -1.12 2.11 15.48
CA THR A 96 -0.34 1.31 16.44
C THR A 96 0.75 0.52 15.73
N LYS A 97 1.90 0.40 16.41
CA LYS A 97 3.01 -0.47 16.03
C LYS A 97 2.61 -1.94 15.85
N GLY A 98 1.64 -2.42 16.63
CA GLY A 98 1.13 -3.79 16.53
C GLY A 98 0.45 -4.07 15.17
N LEU A 99 -0.36 -3.13 14.69
CA LEU A 99 -0.98 -3.23 13.37
C LEU A 99 0.08 -3.20 12.26
N ALA A 100 1.02 -2.25 12.34
CA ALA A 100 2.10 -2.14 11.37
C ALA A 100 2.94 -3.44 11.30
N THR A 101 3.30 -4.00 12.46
CA THR A 101 4.02 -5.29 12.57
C THR A 101 3.24 -6.43 11.94
N ASN A 102 1.92 -6.49 12.15
CA ASN A 102 1.07 -7.51 11.55
C ASN A 102 1.01 -7.41 10.02
N ILE A 103 0.98 -6.18 9.48
CA ILE A 103 1.00 -5.93 8.04
C ILE A 103 2.34 -6.36 7.44
N VAL A 104 3.45 -5.91 8.03
CA VAL A 104 4.81 -6.27 7.64
C VAL A 104 5.02 -7.79 7.68
N HIS A 105 4.59 -8.46 8.74
CA HIS A 105 4.73 -9.92 8.86
C HIS A 105 3.97 -10.69 7.77
N LYS A 106 2.81 -10.20 7.34
CA LYS A 106 2.06 -10.84 6.23
C LYS A 106 2.74 -10.58 4.88
N LEU A 107 3.27 -9.38 4.67
CA LEU A 107 3.95 -8.97 3.43
C LEU A 107 5.32 -9.65 3.27
N SER A 108 6.05 -9.90 4.35
CA SER A 108 7.36 -10.56 4.29
C SER A 108 7.26 -11.98 3.73
N LYS A 109 6.14 -12.68 3.95
CA LYS A 109 5.83 -14.01 3.38
C LYS A 109 5.70 -13.99 1.85
N LEU A 110 5.48 -12.81 1.27
CA LEU A 110 5.37 -12.60 -0.18
C LEU A 110 6.65 -11.98 -0.76
N SER A 111 7.73 -11.92 0.03
CA SER A 111 9.00 -11.27 -0.33
C SER A 111 8.84 -9.80 -0.76
N ILE A 112 7.79 -9.12 -0.28
CA ILE A 112 7.57 -7.70 -0.55
C ILE A 112 8.42 -6.88 0.43
N PRO A 113 9.36 -6.05 -0.06
CA PRO A 113 10.16 -5.17 0.79
C PRO A 113 9.25 -4.19 1.56
N THR A 114 9.39 -4.17 2.87
CA THR A 114 8.55 -3.38 3.78
C THR A 114 9.39 -2.60 4.77
N TYR A 115 8.87 -1.46 5.21
CA TYR A 115 9.46 -0.71 6.31
C TYR A 115 8.38 -0.16 7.24
N THR A 116 8.67 -0.20 8.54
CA THR A 116 7.86 0.41 9.59
C THR A 116 8.53 1.70 10.04
N TYR A 117 8.00 2.84 9.59
CA TYR A 117 8.46 4.18 9.89
C TYR A 117 7.90 4.66 11.23
N THR A 118 8.41 4.04 12.30
CA THR A 118 8.09 4.38 13.69
C THR A 118 9.23 5.14 14.33
N HIS A 119 8.95 5.79 15.46
CA HIS A 119 9.98 6.47 16.25
C HIS A 119 11.18 5.57 16.60
N GLU A 120 10.93 4.33 17.04
CA GLU A 120 12.02 3.44 17.45
C GLU A 120 12.85 2.96 16.25
N ASN A 121 12.20 2.58 15.15
CA ASN A 121 12.92 2.08 13.97
C ASN A 121 13.79 3.17 13.33
N VAL A 122 13.27 4.41 13.25
CA VAL A 122 14.04 5.56 12.75
C VAL A 122 15.22 5.86 13.69
N ALA A 123 15.02 5.83 15.01
CA ALA A 123 16.10 6.03 15.97
C ALA A 123 17.19 4.94 15.86
N ASP A 124 16.80 3.68 15.71
CA ASP A 124 17.71 2.56 15.50
C ASP A 124 18.52 2.70 14.21
N ASP A 125 17.89 3.15 13.12
CA ASP A 125 18.57 3.37 11.84
C ASP A 125 19.58 4.53 11.91
N ILE A 126 19.26 5.60 12.62
CA ILE A 126 20.20 6.70 12.90
C ILE A 126 21.43 6.18 13.65
N ILE A 127 21.25 5.33 14.67
CA ILE A 127 22.37 4.73 15.43
C ILE A 127 23.24 3.85 14.52
N LYS A 128 22.64 3.15 13.56
CA LYS A 128 23.33 2.30 12.58
C LYS A 128 23.94 3.08 11.42
N GLY A 129 23.75 4.40 11.35
CA GLY A 129 24.21 5.25 10.24
C GLY A 129 23.46 5.02 8.93
N ILE A 130 22.22 4.53 9.01
CA ILE A 130 21.36 4.28 7.85
C ILE A 130 20.54 5.55 7.54
N ASP A 131 20.67 6.06 6.32
CA ASP A 131 19.81 7.15 5.83
C ASP A 131 18.47 6.58 5.33
N VAL A 132 17.57 6.30 6.27
CA VAL A 132 16.24 5.74 5.99
C VAL A 132 15.40 6.67 5.09
N VAL A 133 15.59 7.99 5.22
CA VAL A 133 14.89 8.99 4.42
C VAL A 133 15.28 8.84 2.95
N GLN A 134 16.58 8.70 2.67
CA GLN A 134 17.08 8.47 1.32
C GLN A 134 16.70 7.08 0.78
N ASP A 135 16.75 6.05 1.61
CA ASP A 135 16.33 4.69 1.25
C ASP A 135 14.86 4.64 0.81
N ILE A 136 13.97 5.30 1.57
CA ILE A 136 12.56 5.40 1.22
C ILE A 136 12.39 6.25 -0.05
N ALA A 137 13.03 7.41 -0.14
CA ALA A 137 12.95 8.31 -1.31
C ALA A 137 13.43 7.65 -2.62
N ASN A 138 14.31 6.65 -2.52
CA ASN A 138 14.82 5.83 -3.64
C ASN A 138 13.97 4.58 -3.92
N CYS A 139 12.83 4.42 -3.23
CA CYS A 139 11.88 3.32 -3.36
C CYS A 139 12.50 1.95 -3.03
N LYS A 140 13.34 1.88 -1.98
CA LYS A 140 13.90 0.61 -1.47
C LYS A 140 12.81 -0.33 -0.92
N TYR A 141 11.70 0.24 -0.48
CA TYR A 141 10.53 -0.48 0.06
C TYR A 141 9.31 -0.32 -0.86
N ARG A 142 8.42 -1.31 -0.85
CA ARG A 142 7.15 -1.30 -1.60
C ARG A 142 5.96 -0.94 -0.73
N ILE A 143 6.02 -1.27 0.55
CA ILE A 143 5.01 -0.85 1.53
C ILE A 143 5.70 -0.19 2.71
N ILE A 144 5.29 1.03 3.02
CA ILE A 144 5.77 1.77 4.19
C ILE A 144 4.59 1.96 5.14
N CYS A 145 4.69 1.36 6.33
CA CYS A 145 3.76 1.61 7.42
C CYS A 145 4.27 2.81 8.23
N VAL A 146 3.45 3.83 8.42
CA VAL A 146 3.88 5.13 8.98
C VAL A 146 3.04 5.46 10.20
N ASP A 147 3.69 5.85 11.30
CA ASP A 147 2.96 6.41 12.43
C ASP A 147 2.45 7.83 12.07
N PRO A 148 1.21 8.21 12.39
CA PRO A 148 0.61 9.48 11.97
C PRO A 148 1.44 10.72 12.33
N GLU A 149 2.11 10.72 13.47
CA GLU A 149 2.92 11.83 13.97
C GLU A 149 4.15 12.15 13.10
N HIS A 150 4.59 11.20 12.27
CA HIS A 150 5.67 11.42 11.30
C HIS A 150 5.22 12.18 10.07
N LEU A 151 3.92 12.17 9.72
CA LEU A 151 3.40 12.78 8.49
C LEU A 151 3.64 14.30 8.44
N LYS A 152 3.73 14.96 9.60
CA LYS A 152 4.00 16.41 9.72
C LYS A 152 5.49 16.77 9.73
N LYS A 153 6.39 15.80 9.82
CA LYS A 153 7.84 16.00 9.95
C LYS A 153 8.48 16.36 8.62
N ASP A 154 9.56 17.14 8.65
CA ASP A 154 10.22 17.60 7.43
C ASP A 154 10.93 16.45 6.69
N GLU A 155 11.35 15.41 7.39
CA GLU A 155 11.86 14.16 6.83
C GLU A 155 10.82 13.49 5.92
N TRP A 156 9.55 13.45 6.34
CA TRP A 156 8.47 12.89 5.54
C TRP A 156 8.15 13.77 4.32
N LYS A 157 8.21 15.09 4.47
CA LYS A 157 8.10 16.02 3.33
C LYS A 157 9.22 15.81 2.31
N ARG A 158 10.46 15.55 2.76
CA ARG A 158 11.59 15.24 1.87
C ARG A 158 11.36 13.94 1.09
N ILE A 159 10.85 12.89 1.75
CA ILE A 159 10.47 11.64 1.10
C ILE A 159 9.41 11.89 0.02
N THR A 160 8.30 12.54 0.39
CA THR A 160 7.15 12.74 -0.51
C THR A 160 7.40 13.77 -1.61
N SER A 161 8.39 14.65 -1.45
CA SER A 161 8.84 15.59 -2.47
C SER A 161 9.81 14.97 -3.49
N SER A 162 10.34 13.77 -3.24
CA SER A 162 11.17 13.04 -4.21
C SER A 162 10.35 12.70 -5.46
N PRO A 163 10.76 13.13 -6.67
CA PRO A 163 10.06 12.78 -7.91
C PRO A 163 10.03 11.26 -8.15
N THR A 164 11.12 10.58 -7.79
CA THR A 164 11.25 9.12 -7.87
C THR A 164 10.21 8.42 -6.99
N PHE A 165 10.08 8.87 -5.74
CA PHE A 165 9.10 8.31 -4.81
C PHE A 165 7.68 8.59 -5.28
N ARG A 166 7.37 9.87 -5.52
CA ARG A 166 6.02 10.34 -5.86
C ARG A 166 5.46 9.71 -7.13
N SER A 167 6.27 9.53 -8.17
CA SER A 167 5.84 8.92 -9.44
C SER A 167 5.50 7.43 -9.32
N ASN A 168 5.94 6.78 -8.24
CA ASN A 168 5.78 5.35 -7.97
C ASN A 168 4.72 5.02 -6.92
N ILE A 169 4.09 6.01 -6.29
CA ILE A 169 2.96 5.79 -5.37
C ILE A 169 1.78 5.23 -6.16
N ILE A 170 1.24 4.11 -5.70
CA ILE A 170 0.06 3.44 -6.26
C ILE A 170 -1.16 3.55 -5.36
N PHE A 171 -0.97 3.69 -4.05
CA PHE A 171 -2.03 4.03 -3.10
C PHE A 171 -1.45 4.62 -1.81
N ALA A 172 -2.30 5.32 -1.07
CA ALA A 172 -2.09 5.66 0.33
C ALA A 172 -3.39 5.34 1.08
N CYS A 173 -3.29 4.83 2.31
CA CYS A 173 -4.45 4.47 3.11
C CYS A 173 -4.20 4.70 4.60
N ALA A 174 -5.28 4.90 5.35
CA ALA A 174 -5.28 4.96 6.80
C ALA A 174 -6.01 3.73 7.36
N GLU A 175 -5.29 2.91 8.14
CA GLU A 175 -5.90 1.84 8.92
C GLU A 175 -6.61 2.42 10.14
N GLU A 176 -7.71 1.78 10.55
CA GLU A 176 -8.61 2.29 11.58
C GLU A 176 -9.11 3.72 11.27
N ALA A 177 -9.65 3.92 10.06
CA ALA A 177 -10.17 5.21 9.59
C ALA A 177 -11.22 5.86 10.52
N HIS A 178 -11.84 5.09 11.43
CA HIS A 178 -12.71 5.61 12.49
C HIS A 178 -11.98 6.52 13.51
N LEU A 179 -10.65 6.57 13.47
CA LEU A 179 -9.80 7.45 14.27
C LEU A 179 -9.50 8.78 13.59
N ILE A 180 -9.93 8.99 12.34
CA ILE A 180 -9.80 10.28 11.66
C ILE A 180 -10.88 11.21 12.20
N ASP A 181 -10.51 12.46 12.53
CA ASP A 181 -11.34 13.47 13.23
C ASP A 181 -12.78 13.62 12.69
N GLU A 182 -13.01 13.42 11.38
CA GLU A 182 -14.33 13.53 10.77
C GLU A 182 -15.29 12.37 11.15
N TRP A 183 -14.78 11.27 11.70
CA TRP A 183 -15.52 10.03 11.98
C TRP A 183 -15.35 9.52 13.43
N GLY A 184 -14.57 10.23 14.27
CA GLY A 184 -14.17 9.83 15.63
C GLY A 184 -14.14 10.97 16.67
N ASN A 185 -13.50 10.72 17.83
CA ASN A 185 -13.26 11.76 18.84
C ASN A 185 -12.06 12.64 18.41
N PRO A 186 -12.23 13.95 18.19
CA PRO A 186 -11.17 14.83 17.67
C PRO A 186 -9.93 14.96 18.59
N ASP A 187 -10.04 14.59 19.87
CA ASP A 187 -8.91 14.59 20.79
C ASP A 187 -8.10 13.27 20.77
N PHE A 188 -8.60 12.25 20.06
CA PHE A 188 -7.98 10.93 20.02
C PHE A 188 -7.15 10.75 18.75
N ARG A 189 -5.82 10.90 18.88
CA ARG A 189 -4.82 10.79 17.78
C ARG A 189 -4.98 11.87 16.69
N PRO A 190 -4.83 13.17 17.05
CA PRO A 190 -5.07 14.31 16.16
C PRO A 190 -4.15 14.35 14.92
N ASP A 191 -3.07 13.55 14.88
CA ASP A 191 -2.15 13.51 13.74
C ASP A 191 -2.72 12.77 12.51
N PHE A 192 -3.85 12.06 12.64
CA PHE A 192 -4.54 11.46 11.49
C PHE A 192 -5.08 12.47 10.47
N ARG A 193 -5.31 13.73 10.87
CA ARG A 193 -5.75 14.80 9.96
C ARG A 193 -4.74 15.13 8.84
N TYR A 194 -3.50 14.65 8.94
CA TYR A 194 -2.49 14.80 7.89
C TYR A 194 -2.52 13.65 6.87
N ALA A 195 -3.35 12.62 7.11
CA ALA A 195 -3.56 11.51 6.19
C ALA A 195 -4.77 11.70 5.25
N SER A 196 -5.65 12.68 5.54
CA SER A 196 -6.84 13.04 4.75
C SER A 196 -6.53 13.98 3.58
#